data_AF-A0A2S0UP11-F1
#
_entry.id   AF-A0A2S0UP11-F1
#
_cell.length_a   1.000
_cell.length_b   1.000
_cell.length_c   1.000
_cell.angle_alpha   90.00
_cell.angle_beta   90.00
_cell.angle_gamma   90.00
#
_symmetry.space_group_name_H-M   'P 1'
#
loop_
_entity.id
_entity.type
_entity.pdbx_description
1 polymer ?
#
loop_
_entity_poly.entity_id
_entity_poly.type
_entity_poly.pdbx_seq_one_letter_code
_entity_poly.pdbx_strand_id
1 'polypeptide(L)'
;MLRLFLPALLACLPLTAPVRAETVTLTPPAAKTPGAVSQFMAAQDLFALGRAQNDPLAVLAAARLSARIKATEADRTPEPKAEALPHSHPDATTMFTAAKALAAEDTGVTDLIARSEAEATLLPTRTLLSSTRGIEGAGSQTYTLPFFAGSLAEIGLLGDGKANLDLTVVVGEETLCLNRDPADRALCSFVLPENASVTVTITNRSETAASYSLLTN
;
A
#
# COMPACT_ATOMS: atom_id res chain seq x y z
N MET A 1 -18.54 -21.94 -91.95
CA MET A 1 -17.54 -22.53 -91.03
C MET A 1 -17.35 -21.58 -89.86
N LEU A 2 -17.18 -22.16 -88.66
CA LEU A 2 -16.98 -21.53 -87.34
C LEU A 2 -18.24 -20.99 -86.62
N ARG A 3 -18.90 -21.89 -85.86
CA ARG A 3 -19.83 -21.57 -84.76
C ARG A 3 -19.03 -21.60 -83.45
N LEU A 4 -18.99 -20.48 -82.73
CA LEU A 4 -18.38 -20.37 -81.40
C LEU A 4 -19.47 -20.59 -80.34
N PHE A 5 -19.36 -21.66 -79.55
CA PHE A 5 -20.16 -21.91 -78.34
C PHE A 5 -19.31 -21.52 -77.12
N LEU A 6 -19.82 -20.64 -76.26
CA LEU A 6 -19.20 -20.25 -74.99
C LEU A 6 -20.06 -20.82 -73.83
N PRO A 7 -19.51 -21.62 -72.90
CA PRO A 7 -20.28 -22.18 -71.80
C PRO A 7 -20.30 -21.23 -70.59
N ALA A 8 -21.45 -21.21 -69.91
CA ALA A 8 -21.72 -20.46 -68.69
C ALA A 8 -20.94 -21.03 -67.48
N LEU A 9 -20.20 -20.17 -66.79
CA LEU A 9 -19.57 -20.48 -65.50
C LEU A 9 -20.45 -19.89 -64.37
N LEU A 10 -21.08 -20.78 -63.61
CA LEU A 10 -21.91 -20.47 -62.45
C LEU A 10 -21.00 -20.30 -61.22
N ALA A 11 -20.86 -19.07 -60.70
CA ALA A 11 -20.08 -18.77 -59.51
C ALA A 11 -20.93 -18.94 -58.24
N CYS A 12 -20.56 -19.88 -57.38
CA CYS A 12 -21.19 -20.13 -56.08
C CYS A 12 -20.40 -19.37 -54.99
N LEU A 13 -21.00 -18.33 -54.41
CA LEU A 13 -20.43 -17.55 -53.30
C LEU A 13 -20.86 -18.17 -51.95
N PRO A 14 -19.93 -18.49 -51.02
CA PRO A 14 -20.31 -18.90 -49.67
C PRO A 14 -20.69 -17.68 -48.81
N LEU A 15 -21.87 -17.75 -48.17
CA LEU A 15 -22.25 -16.83 -47.09
C LEU A 15 -21.39 -17.10 -45.85
N THR A 16 -20.51 -16.18 -45.49
CA THR A 16 -19.87 -16.12 -44.17
C THR A 16 -20.76 -15.33 -43.23
N ALA A 17 -21.36 -16.00 -42.25
CA ALA A 17 -22.08 -15.34 -41.17
C ALA A 17 -21.10 -14.68 -40.19
N PRO A 18 -21.38 -13.46 -39.69
CA PRO A 18 -20.53 -12.83 -38.70
C PRO A 18 -20.73 -13.52 -37.34
N VAL A 19 -19.65 -14.11 -36.80
CA VAL A 19 -19.57 -14.51 -35.40
C VAL A 19 -19.64 -13.25 -34.55
N ARG A 20 -20.68 -13.12 -33.73
CA ARG A 20 -20.81 -12.06 -32.74
C ARG A 20 -19.92 -12.44 -31.56
N ALA A 21 -18.74 -11.83 -31.48
CA ALA A 21 -17.91 -11.93 -30.29
C ALA A 21 -18.66 -11.27 -29.13
N GLU A 22 -19.01 -12.07 -28.12
CA GLU A 22 -19.56 -11.60 -26.86
C GLU A 22 -18.40 -10.97 -26.10
N THR A 23 -18.25 -9.64 -26.22
CA THR A 23 -17.30 -8.89 -25.40
C THR A 23 -17.79 -8.97 -23.96
N VAL A 24 -17.20 -9.87 -23.17
CA VAL A 24 -17.28 -9.83 -21.72
C VAL A 24 -16.70 -8.47 -21.30
N THR A 25 -17.58 -7.51 -21.01
CA THR A 25 -17.20 -6.32 -20.25
C THR A 25 -16.82 -6.78 -18.86
N LEU A 26 -15.53 -7.06 -18.67
CA LEU A 26 -14.92 -7.09 -17.35
C LEU A 26 -15.05 -5.67 -16.81
N THR A 27 -16.11 -5.39 -16.06
CA THR A 27 -16.19 -4.18 -15.25
C THR A 27 -15.01 -4.23 -14.28
N PRO A 28 -13.99 -3.36 -14.42
CA PRO A 28 -12.91 -3.34 -13.45
C PRO A 28 -13.54 -3.06 -12.07
N PRO A 29 -13.13 -3.77 -11.01
CA PRO A 29 -13.62 -3.48 -9.67
C PRO A 29 -13.39 -1.98 -9.42
N ALA A 30 -14.42 -1.28 -8.94
CA ALA A 30 -14.32 0.14 -8.63
C ALA A 30 -13.06 0.36 -7.78
N ALA A 31 -12.10 1.15 -8.30
CA ALA A 31 -10.86 1.42 -7.62
C ALA A 31 -11.20 2.08 -6.28
N LYS A 32 -11.10 1.31 -5.20
CA LYS A 32 -11.34 1.81 -3.85
C LYS A 32 -10.27 2.85 -3.57
N THR A 33 -10.67 4.07 -3.23
CA THR A 33 -9.72 5.12 -2.84
C THR A 33 -8.87 4.60 -1.68
N PRO A 34 -7.53 4.65 -1.77
CA PRO A 34 -6.65 4.17 -0.70
C PRO A 34 -7.00 4.81 0.64
N GLY A 35 -7.01 4.01 1.71
CA GLY A 35 -7.23 4.48 3.07
C GLY A 35 -6.01 5.19 3.64
N ALA A 36 -6.05 5.45 4.95
CA ALA A 36 -5.00 6.18 5.65
C ALA A 36 -3.69 5.38 5.71
N VAL A 37 -3.77 4.05 5.89
CA VAL A 37 -2.59 3.19 6.00
C VAL A 37 -1.88 3.11 4.66
N SER A 38 -2.62 2.86 3.57
CA SER A 38 -2.04 2.81 2.22
C SER A 38 -1.37 4.13 1.83
N GLN A 39 -2.01 5.27 2.13
CA GLN A 39 -1.41 6.59 1.87
C GLN A 39 -0.14 6.82 2.71
N PHE A 40 -0.12 6.34 3.96
CA PHE A 40 1.05 6.45 4.83
C PHE A 40 2.20 5.59 4.32
N MET A 41 1.94 4.33 3.98
CA MET A 41 2.94 3.42 3.44
C MET A 41 3.54 3.98 2.15
N ALA A 42 2.70 4.47 1.24
CA ALA A 42 3.16 5.13 0.01
C ALA A 42 4.04 6.36 0.30
N ALA A 43 3.71 7.15 1.33
CA ALA A 43 4.56 8.26 1.76
C ALA A 43 5.93 7.78 2.24
N GLN A 44 5.98 6.71 3.04
CA GLN A 44 7.25 6.15 3.55
C GLN A 44 8.12 5.60 2.42
N ASP A 45 7.52 4.92 1.44
CA ASP A 45 8.26 4.37 0.29
C ASP A 45 8.79 5.48 -0.62
N LEU A 46 7.96 6.50 -0.89
CA LEU A 46 8.37 7.66 -1.67
C LEU A 46 9.47 8.47 -0.96
N PHE A 47 9.41 8.56 0.37
CA PHE A 47 10.46 9.19 1.17
C PHE A 47 11.78 8.45 1.03
N ALA A 48 11.76 7.11 1.18
CA ALA A 48 12.95 6.28 1.03
C ALA A 48 13.54 6.41 -0.39
N LEU A 49 12.69 6.34 -1.42
CA LEU A 49 13.10 6.50 -2.81
C LEU A 49 13.69 7.87 -3.10
N GLY A 50 13.02 8.94 -2.69
CA GLY A 50 13.47 10.31 -2.88
C GLY A 50 14.80 10.59 -2.18
N ARG A 51 14.99 10.04 -0.97
CA ARG A 51 16.27 10.10 -0.26
C ARG A 51 17.38 9.36 -0.99
N ALA A 52 17.11 8.16 -1.51
CA ALA A 52 18.09 7.38 -2.26
C ALA A 52 18.51 8.07 -3.56
N GLN A 53 17.59 8.80 -4.19
CA GLN A 53 17.82 9.50 -5.47
C GLN A 53 18.29 10.95 -5.30
N ASN A 54 18.37 11.46 -4.07
CA ASN A 54 18.57 12.88 -3.76
C ASN A 54 17.55 13.79 -4.48
N ASP A 55 16.30 13.35 -4.58
CA ASP A 55 15.20 14.08 -5.22
C ASP A 55 14.37 14.83 -4.15
N PRO A 56 14.51 16.17 -4.04
CA PRO A 56 13.74 16.96 -3.06
C PRO A 56 12.24 16.99 -3.36
N LEU A 57 11.81 16.84 -4.62
CA LEU A 57 10.40 16.86 -4.99
C LEU A 57 9.70 15.55 -4.62
N ALA A 58 10.37 14.42 -4.78
CA ALA A 58 9.88 13.14 -4.27
C ALA A 58 9.74 13.16 -2.74
N VAL A 59 10.74 13.67 -2.03
CA VAL A 59 10.68 13.81 -0.56
C VAL A 59 9.59 14.80 -0.13
N LEU A 60 9.38 15.89 -0.86
CA LEU A 60 8.28 16.82 -0.61
C LEU A 60 6.91 16.16 -0.82
N ALA A 61 6.75 15.36 -1.87
CA ALA A 61 5.50 14.64 -2.13
C ALA A 61 5.20 13.64 -1.00
N ALA A 62 6.21 12.93 -0.49
CA ALA A 62 6.09 12.09 0.70
C ALA A 62 5.65 12.91 1.93
N ALA A 63 6.28 14.07 2.17
CA ALA A 63 5.92 14.94 3.28
C ALA A 63 4.46 15.40 3.22
N ARG A 64 3.96 15.78 2.03
CA ARG A 64 2.57 16.20 1.81
C ARG A 64 1.57 15.07 2.06
N LEU A 65 1.89 13.84 1.66
CA LEU A 65 1.06 12.68 1.95
C LEU A 65 1.02 12.38 3.45
N SER A 66 2.19 12.36 4.10
CA SER A 66 2.32 12.11 5.53
C SER A 66 1.64 13.19 6.38
N ALA A 67 1.71 14.47 5.97
CA ALA A 67 1.11 15.58 6.72
C ALA A 67 -0.43 15.51 6.81
N ARG A 68 -1.06 14.77 5.89
CA ARG A 68 -2.50 14.53 5.91
C ARG A 68 -2.89 13.32 6.77
N ILE A 69 -1.95 12.70 7.47
CA ILE A 69 -2.15 11.47 8.22
C ILE A 69 -1.76 11.70 9.67
N LYS A 70 -2.72 11.49 10.57
CA LYS A 70 -2.50 11.50 12.00
C LYS A 70 -2.37 10.07 12.50
N ALA A 71 -1.14 9.66 12.83
CA ALA A 71 -0.91 8.41 13.53
C ALA A 71 -1.30 8.56 15.01
N THR A 72 -2.11 7.63 15.52
CA THR A 72 -2.49 7.54 16.92
C THR A 72 -2.01 6.21 17.47
N GLU A 73 -1.28 6.22 18.59
CA GLU A 73 -0.86 4.97 19.23
C GLU A 73 -2.10 4.21 19.72
N ALA A 74 -2.17 2.94 19.35
CA ALA A 74 -3.15 2.00 19.83
C ALA A 74 -2.50 1.08 20.87
N ASP A 75 -3.21 0.86 21.97
CA ASP A 75 -2.80 -0.11 22.98
C ASP A 75 -3.13 -1.53 22.50
N ARG A 76 -2.20 -2.12 21.72
CA ARG A 76 -2.30 -3.49 21.21
C ARG A 76 -1.18 -4.33 21.82
N THR A 77 -1.52 -5.46 22.42
CA THR A 77 -0.53 -6.39 22.94
C THR A 77 -0.51 -7.64 22.07
N PRO A 78 0.63 -7.98 21.44
CA PRO A 78 0.76 -9.22 20.71
C PRO A 78 0.88 -10.43 21.66
N GLU A 79 0.68 -11.61 21.09
CA GLU A 79 1.06 -12.90 21.66
C GLU A 79 2.22 -13.50 20.85
N PRO A 80 3.36 -13.85 21.49
CA PRO A 80 3.74 -13.53 22.87
C PRO A 80 3.89 -12.02 23.09
N LYS A 81 3.80 -11.60 24.36
CA LYS A 81 3.92 -10.19 24.74
C LYS A 81 5.29 -9.62 24.33
N ALA A 82 5.26 -8.43 23.75
CA ALA A 82 6.43 -7.72 23.28
C ALA A 82 6.55 -6.35 23.95
N GLU A 83 7.77 -5.81 24.00
CA GLU A 83 8.03 -4.46 24.46
C GLU A 83 7.41 -3.42 23.50
N ALA A 84 6.74 -2.43 24.08
CA ALA A 84 6.26 -1.26 23.36
C ALA A 84 7.43 -0.31 23.11
N LEU A 85 7.66 0.03 21.84
CA LEU A 85 8.70 0.95 21.43
C LEU A 85 8.09 2.27 20.94
N PRO A 86 8.85 3.38 20.98
CA PRO A 86 8.44 4.61 20.30
C PRO A 86 8.32 4.41 18.79
N HIS A 87 7.51 5.25 18.14
CA HIS A 87 7.44 5.33 16.68
C HIS A 87 8.84 5.54 16.09
N SER A 88 9.23 4.68 15.16
CA SER A 88 10.55 4.70 14.50
C SER A 88 10.54 5.35 13.12
N HIS A 89 9.35 5.68 12.59
CA HIS A 89 9.19 6.15 11.20
C HIS A 89 9.14 7.67 11.10
N PRO A 90 9.72 8.26 10.03
CA PRO A 90 9.65 9.70 9.79
C PRO A 90 8.21 10.21 9.74
N ASP A 91 7.94 11.25 10.51
CA ASP A 91 6.70 12.03 10.42
C ASP A 91 6.81 13.10 9.31
N ALA A 92 5.71 13.81 9.06
CA ALA A 92 5.66 14.85 8.05
C ALA A 92 6.70 15.96 8.28
N THR A 93 6.90 16.39 9.53
CA THR A 93 7.89 17.41 9.90
C THR A 93 9.30 16.97 9.55
N THR A 94 9.65 15.73 9.86
CA THR A 94 10.93 15.10 9.50
C THR A 94 11.09 15.08 7.98
N MET A 95 10.04 14.71 7.25
CA MET A 95 10.09 14.66 5.79
C MET A 95 10.22 16.04 5.14
N PHE A 96 9.51 17.07 5.62
CA PHE A 96 9.66 18.45 5.13
C PHE A 96 11.08 18.98 5.41
N THR A 97 11.63 18.69 6.59
CA THR A 97 13.01 19.07 6.94
C THR A 97 14.02 18.42 5.98
N ALA A 98 13.83 17.14 5.68
CA ALA A 98 14.67 16.44 4.71
C ALA A 98 14.52 16.99 3.28
N ALA A 99 13.31 17.38 2.87
CA ALA A 99 13.08 18.02 1.57
C ALA A 99 13.87 19.33 1.46
N LYS A 100 13.82 20.18 2.50
CA LYS A 100 14.58 21.45 2.56
C LYS A 100 16.08 21.20 2.47
N ALA A 101 16.59 20.20 3.20
CA ALA A 101 18.00 19.85 3.16
C ALA A 101 18.47 19.40 1.77
N LEU A 102 17.64 18.64 1.04
CA LEU A 102 17.95 18.20 -0.33
C LEU A 102 17.81 19.33 -1.37
N ALA A 103 16.88 20.27 -1.16
CA ALA A 103 16.71 21.41 -2.05
C ALA A 103 17.92 22.37 -2.05
N ALA A 104 18.67 22.38 -0.94
CA ALA A 104 19.86 23.20 -0.76
C ALA A 104 19.60 24.68 -1.12
N GLU A 105 20.26 25.21 -2.15
CA GLU A 105 20.15 26.61 -2.58
C GLU A 105 19.12 26.82 -3.72
N ASP A 106 18.38 25.78 -4.12
CA ASP A 106 17.28 25.93 -5.08
C ASP A 106 16.11 26.69 -4.43
N THR A 107 16.09 27.99 -4.70
CA THR A 107 15.06 28.91 -4.19
C THR A 107 13.66 28.53 -4.64
N GLY A 108 13.48 28.03 -5.87
CA GLY A 108 12.17 27.64 -6.39
C GLY A 108 11.61 26.42 -5.65
N VAL A 109 12.44 25.42 -5.41
CA VAL A 109 12.05 24.22 -4.65
C VAL A 109 11.83 24.57 -3.18
N THR A 110 12.69 25.41 -2.59
CA THR A 110 12.57 25.83 -1.19
C THR A 110 11.28 26.60 -0.92
N ASP A 111 10.90 27.53 -1.81
CA ASP A 111 9.64 28.28 -1.74
C ASP A 111 8.42 27.35 -1.88
N LEU A 112 8.50 26.36 -2.78
CA LEU A 112 7.44 25.36 -2.94
C LEU A 112 7.28 24.51 -1.67
N ILE A 113 8.38 24.13 -1.03
CA ILE A 113 8.36 23.37 0.22
C ILE A 113 7.69 24.20 1.33
N ALA A 114 8.12 25.45 1.52
CA ALA A 114 7.57 26.34 2.54
C ALA A 114 6.05 26.54 2.37
N ARG A 115 5.60 26.75 1.12
CA ARG A 115 4.17 26.83 0.81
C ARG A 115 3.43 25.54 1.14
N SER A 116 3.99 24.40 0.74
CA SER A 116 3.37 23.09 0.97
C SER A 116 3.22 22.76 2.45
N GLU A 117 4.21 23.12 3.27
CA GLU A 117 4.17 22.94 4.73
C GLU A 117 3.08 23.81 5.37
N ALA A 118 2.96 25.07 4.94
CA ALA A 118 1.90 25.96 5.41
C ALA A 118 0.50 25.44 5.00
N GLU A 119 0.33 25.03 3.74
CA GLU A 119 -0.93 24.49 3.22
C GLU A 119 -1.34 23.19 3.93
N ALA A 120 -0.38 22.34 4.30
CA ALA A 120 -0.68 21.05 4.92
C ALA A 120 -1.51 21.17 6.21
N THR A 121 -1.31 22.26 6.96
CA THR A 121 -2.08 22.53 8.20
C THR A 121 -3.56 22.84 7.96
N LEU A 122 -3.93 23.17 6.72
CA LEU A 122 -5.29 23.56 6.33
C LEU A 122 -6.10 22.40 5.75
N LEU A 123 -5.44 21.29 5.42
CA LEU A 123 -6.07 20.16 4.75
C LEU A 123 -6.67 19.18 5.76
N PRO A 124 -7.80 18.51 5.40
CA PRO A 124 -8.38 17.50 6.27
C PRO A 124 -7.42 16.33 6.45
N THR A 125 -7.28 15.90 7.70
CA THR A 125 -6.45 14.77 8.09
C THR A 125 -7.27 13.49 8.14
N ARG A 126 -6.60 12.36 7.87
CA ARG A 126 -7.10 11.02 8.12
C ARG A 126 -6.35 10.43 9.30
N THR A 127 -7.01 9.60 10.08
CA THR A 127 -6.38 8.92 11.22
C THR A 127 -5.95 7.52 10.81
N LEU A 128 -4.81 7.09 11.32
CA LEU A 128 -4.45 5.68 11.40
C LEU A 128 -4.11 5.33 12.85
N LEU A 129 -4.26 4.06 13.20
CA LEU A 129 -3.83 3.48 14.44
C LEU A 129 -2.49 2.79 14.23
N SER A 130 -1.54 3.01 15.14
CA SER A 130 -0.20 2.44 15.09
C SER A 130 0.12 1.73 16.39
N SER A 131 0.88 0.63 16.33
CA SER A 131 1.50 0.02 17.49
C SER A 131 2.90 -0.43 17.13
N THR A 132 3.93 0.17 17.76
CA THR A 132 5.32 -0.17 17.49
C THR A 132 5.87 -1.15 18.52
N ARG A 133 6.43 -2.29 18.09
CA ARG A 133 6.96 -3.34 18.97
C ARG A 133 8.33 -3.82 18.51
N GLY A 134 9.10 -4.33 19.47
CA GLY A 134 10.30 -5.13 19.18
C GLY A 134 9.92 -6.57 18.82
N ILE A 135 10.70 -7.19 17.94
CA ILE A 135 10.58 -8.61 17.58
C ILE A 135 11.96 -9.27 17.54
N GLU A 136 12.09 -10.40 18.22
CA GLU A 136 13.32 -11.18 18.22
C GLU A 136 13.63 -11.78 16.85
N GLY A 137 14.89 -12.14 16.63
CA GLY A 137 15.30 -12.94 15.48
C GLY A 137 14.55 -14.27 15.45
N ALA A 138 14.13 -14.71 14.26
CA ALA A 138 13.28 -15.87 14.03
C ALA A 138 11.96 -15.88 14.84
N GLY A 139 11.58 -14.74 15.44
CA GLY A 139 10.41 -14.58 16.28
C GLY A 139 9.12 -14.42 15.47
N SER A 140 7.99 -14.66 16.13
CA SER A 140 6.66 -14.43 15.59
C SER A 140 5.78 -13.78 16.64
N GLN A 141 4.90 -12.87 16.23
CA GLN A 141 3.94 -12.18 17.09
C GLN A 141 2.57 -12.14 16.42
N THR A 142 1.53 -12.38 17.20
CA THR A 142 0.14 -12.49 16.71
C THR A 142 -0.76 -11.48 17.41
N TYR A 143 -1.66 -10.86 16.64
CA TYR A 143 -2.70 -9.98 17.12
C TYR A 143 -4.06 -10.48 16.68
N THR A 144 -5.07 -10.23 17.50
CA THR A 144 -6.49 -10.44 17.15
C THR A 144 -7.17 -9.08 17.14
N LEU A 145 -7.61 -8.62 15.97
CA LEU A 145 -8.13 -7.27 15.78
C LEU A 145 -9.57 -7.31 15.23
N PRO A 146 -10.52 -6.56 15.80
CA PRO A 146 -11.89 -6.50 15.29
C PRO A 146 -11.99 -5.55 14.08
N PHE A 147 -12.73 -5.96 13.05
CA PHE A 147 -13.04 -5.14 11.88
C PHE A 147 -14.54 -5.15 11.56
N PHE A 148 -15.03 -4.04 10.99
CA PHE A 148 -16.42 -3.88 10.60
C PHE A 148 -16.70 -4.34 9.17
N ALA A 149 -17.88 -4.92 8.98
CA ALA A 149 -18.40 -5.32 7.67
C ALA A 149 -18.54 -4.12 6.72
N GLY A 150 -18.35 -4.36 5.42
CA GLY A 150 -18.64 -3.39 4.36
C GLY A 150 -17.71 -2.18 4.30
N SER A 151 -16.79 -2.03 5.26
CA SER A 151 -15.78 -0.95 5.29
C SER A 151 -14.44 -1.44 4.76
N LEU A 152 -13.70 -0.57 4.08
CA LEU A 152 -12.31 -0.86 3.72
C LEU A 152 -11.49 -1.01 5.00
N ALA A 153 -10.89 -2.17 5.19
CA ALA A 153 -9.92 -2.45 6.22
C ALA A 153 -8.52 -2.48 5.61
N GLU A 154 -7.56 -1.84 6.28
CA GLU A 154 -6.16 -1.85 5.89
C GLU A 154 -5.31 -2.30 7.06
N ILE A 155 -4.37 -3.21 6.80
CA ILE A 155 -3.31 -3.61 7.72
C ILE A 155 -1.98 -3.33 7.04
N GLY A 156 -1.16 -2.50 7.66
CA GLY A 156 0.19 -2.19 7.22
C GLY A 156 1.22 -2.74 8.20
N LEU A 157 2.29 -3.30 7.67
CA LEU A 157 3.50 -3.68 8.39
C LEU A 157 4.63 -2.79 7.91
N LEU A 158 5.31 -2.13 8.84
CA LEU A 158 6.42 -1.23 8.53
C LEU A 158 7.58 -1.45 9.51
N GLY A 159 8.61 -2.15 9.04
CA GLY A 159 9.85 -2.43 9.76
C GLY A 159 10.86 -1.29 9.75
N ASP A 160 11.89 -1.42 10.59
CA ASP A 160 12.98 -0.46 10.76
C ASP A 160 14.16 -0.63 9.78
N GLY A 161 14.00 -1.47 8.76
CA GLY A 161 14.99 -1.76 7.73
C GLY A 161 16.04 -2.80 8.10
N LYS A 162 15.96 -3.44 9.28
CA LYS A 162 17.02 -4.34 9.78
C LYS A 162 16.76 -5.84 9.57
N ALA A 163 15.53 -6.23 9.25
CA ALA A 163 15.15 -7.63 9.13
C ALA A 163 14.12 -7.85 8.02
N ASN A 164 14.01 -9.08 7.52
CA ASN A 164 12.93 -9.51 6.64
C ASN A 164 11.70 -9.87 7.48
N LEU A 165 10.57 -9.20 7.25
CA LEU A 165 9.35 -9.37 8.04
C LEU A 165 8.19 -9.83 7.16
N ASP A 166 7.70 -11.04 7.41
CA ASP A 166 6.52 -11.57 6.76
C ASP A 166 5.23 -11.07 7.45
N LEU A 167 4.16 -10.91 6.66
CA LEU A 167 2.82 -10.60 7.14
C LEU A 167 1.84 -11.68 6.69
N THR A 168 1.11 -12.27 7.65
CA THR A 168 -0.01 -13.17 7.38
C THR A 168 -1.27 -12.62 8.03
N VAL A 169 -2.37 -12.55 7.27
CA VAL A 169 -3.67 -12.02 7.72
C VAL A 169 -4.75 -13.05 7.43
N VAL A 170 -5.47 -13.47 8.46
CA VAL A 170 -6.47 -14.57 8.40
C VAL A 170 -7.76 -14.14 9.08
N VAL A 171 -8.91 -14.53 8.52
CA VAL A 171 -10.22 -14.44 9.17
C VAL A 171 -10.83 -15.84 9.25
N GLY A 172 -11.06 -16.35 10.46
CA GLY A 172 -11.44 -17.75 10.66
C GLY A 172 -10.39 -18.70 10.07
N GLU A 173 -10.76 -19.47 9.04
CA GLU A 173 -9.84 -20.36 8.30
C GLU A 173 -9.38 -19.76 6.96
N GLU A 174 -9.89 -18.59 6.56
CA GLU A 174 -9.60 -17.96 5.28
C GLU A 174 -8.37 -17.05 5.36
N THR A 175 -7.40 -17.27 4.48
CA THR A 175 -6.25 -16.35 4.33
C THR A 175 -6.65 -15.15 3.48
N LEU A 176 -6.66 -13.98 4.09
CA LEU A 176 -6.93 -12.71 3.38
C LEU A 176 -5.69 -12.22 2.65
N CYS A 177 -4.54 -12.27 3.32
CA CYS A 177 -3.26 -11.83 2.76
C CYS A 177 -2.10 -12.67 3.27
N LEU A 178 -1.13 -12.88 2.38
CA LEU A 178 0.14 -13.52 2.68
C LEU A 178 1.25 -12.76 1.95
N ASN A 179 2.09 -12.03 2.69
CA ASN A 179 3.31 -11.43 2.17
C ASN A 179 4.53 -12.16 2.76
N ARG A 180 5.39 -12.65 1.88
CA ARG A 180 6.67 -13.31 2.21
C ARG A 180 7.81 -12.77 1.37
N ASP A 181 7.61 -11.58 0.81
CA ASP A 181 8.65 -10.94 0.01
C ASP A 181 9.82 -10.60 0.94
N PRO A 182 11.08 -10.66 0.47
CA PRO A 182 12.25 -10.39 1.30
C PRO A 182 12.39 -8.87 1.58
N ALA A 183 11.42 -8.33 2.29
CA ALA A 183 11.25 -6.92 2.64
C ALA A 183 10.74 -6.83 4.09
N ASP A 184 10.80 -5.63 4.66
CA ASP A 184 10.31 -5.36 6.00
C ASP A 184 8.97 -4.62 5.99
N ARG A 185 8.25 -4.68 4.85
CA ARG A 185 7.04 -3.91 4.57
C ARG A 185 5.99 -4.76 3.89
N ALA A 186 4.76 -4.62 4.33
CA ALA A 186 3.62 -5.25 3.68
C ALA A 186 2.34 -4.44 3.89
N LEU A 187 1.44 -4.51 2.92
CA LEU A 187 0.13 -3.89 2.98
C LEU A 187 -0.94 -4.92 2.58
N CYS A 188 -1.92 -5.10 3.45
CA CYS A 188 -3.10 -5.92 3.20
C CYS A 188 -4.34 -5.02 3.22
N SER A 189 -5.14 -5.06 2.17
CA SER A 189 -6.38 -4.29 2.06
C SER A 189 -7.54 -5.22 1.70
N PHE A 190 -8.61 -5.19 2.49
CA PHE A 190 -9.75 -6.10 2.32
C PHE A 190 -11.06 -5.43 2.76
N VAL A 191 -12.18 -6.08 2.46
CA VAL A 191 -13.51 -5.71 2.98
C VAL A 191 -14.17 -6.99 3.44
N LEU A 192 -14.65 -7.01 4.69
CA LEU A 192 -15.34 -8.17 5.23
C LEU A 192 -16.84 -8.12 4.89
N PRO A 193 -17.46 -9.28 4.61
CA PRO A 193 -18.91 -9.36 4.41
C PRO A 193 -19.68 -9.21 5.73
N GLU A 194 -19.05 -9.53 6.85
CA GLU A 194 -19.60 -9.47 8.21
C GLU A 194 -18.58 -8.94 9.21
N ASN A 195 -19.03 -8.52 10.39
CA ASN A 195 -18.13 -8.09 11.45
C ASN A 195 -17.36 -9.30 11.95
N ALA A 196 -16.03 -9.24 11.94
CA ALA A 196 -15.20 -10.36 12.38
C ALA A 196 -13.88 -9.89 13.01
N SER A 197 -13.30 -10.78 13.80
CA SER A 197 -11.92 -10.64 14.28
C SER A 197 -10.97 -11.25 13.26
N VAL A 198 -9.91 -10.50 12.95
CA VAL A 198 -8.85 -10.90 12.03
C VAL A 198 -7.59 -11.18 12.85
N THR A 199 -6.98 -12.33 12.57
CA THR A 199 -5.69 -12.73 13.11
C THR A 199 -4.57 -12.20 12.22
N VAL A 200 -3.67 -11.42 12.81
CA VAL A 200 -2.52 -10.84 12.14
C VAL A 200 -1.27 -11.43 12.74
N THR A 201 -0.48 -12.14 11.94
CA THR A 201 0.79 -12.73 12.35
C THR A 201 1.93 -12.04 11.62
N ILE A 202 2.90 -11.57 12.40
CA ILE A 202 4.13 -10.95 11.91
C ILE A 202 5.28 -11.89 12.29
N THR A 203 6.07 -12.28 11.29
CA THR A 203 7.18 -13.22 11.48
C THR A 203 8.48 -12.59 11.04
N ASN A 204 9.45 -12.50 11.93
CA ASN A 204 10.81 -12.13 11.59
C ASN A 204 11.53 -13.35 10.98
N ARG A 205 11.90 -13.24 9.71
CA ARG A 205 12.61 -14.28 8.96
C ARG A 205 14.13 -14.19 9.09
N SER A 206 14.62 -13.14 9.73
CA SER A 206 16.04 -12.91 9.96
C SER A 206 16.43 -13.37 11.37
N GLU A 207 17.72 -13.67 11.56
CA GLU A 207 18.29 -13.99 12.89
C GLU A 207 18.52 -12.75 13.76
N THR A 208 18.41 -11.55 13.18
CA THR A 208 18.60 -10.28 13.88
C THR A 208 17.27 -9.75 14.40
N ALA A 209 17.27 -9.32 15.66
CA ALA A 209 16.12 -8.62 16.25
C ALA A 209 15.85 -7.30 15.52
N ALA A 210 14.59 -6.92 15.43
CA ALA A 210 14.14 -5.73 14.73
C ALA A 210 12.99 -5.06 15.48
N SER A 211 12.54 -3.93 14.94
CA SER A 211 11.29 -3.30 15.36
C SER A 211 10.37 -3.12 14.18
N TYR A 212 9.06 -3.13 14.44
CA TYR A 212 8.05 -2.89 13.43
C TYR A 212 6.91 -2.03 13.99
N SER A 213 6.20 -1.36 13.11
CA SER A 213 4.91 -0.71 13.39
C SER A 213 3.79 -1.45 12.68
N LEU A 214 2.78 -1.87 13.44
CA LEU A 214 1.53 -2.43 12.93
C LEU A 214 0.52 -1.29 12.77
N LEU A 215 0.08 -1.06 11.54
CA LEU A 215 -0.79 0.05 11.15
C LEU A 215 -2.17 -0.47 10.80
N THR A 216 -3.24 0.19 11.27
CA THR A 216 -4.60 0.00 10.75
C THR A 216 -5.33 1.32 10.57
N ASN A 217 -6.43 1.33 9.83
CA ASN A 217 -7.34 2.47 9.73
C ASN A 217 -8.43 2.47 10.82
#